data_AF-A0A258KL91-F1
#
_entry.id   AF-A0A258KL91-F1
#
_cell.length_a   1.000
_cell.length_b   1.000
_cell.length_c   1.000
_cell.angle_alpha   90.00
_cell.angle_beta   90.00
_cell.angle_gamma   90.00
#
_symmetry.space_group_name_H-M   'P 1'
#
loop_
_entity.id
_entity.type
_entity.pdbx_description
1 polymer ?
#
loop_
_entity_poly.entity_id
_entity_poly.type
_entity_poly.pdbx_seq_one_letter_code
_entity_poly.pdbx_strand_id
1 'polypeptide(L)'
;LGDVGPRLRTGAVVISRTVRVTGSGEGLIAAPLEAVAKAHPDMSLGSYPFFSPPDIYGANLVVRGRDPAEVDTAVEELVVALTEAGAAQIERIAPDA
;
A
#
# COMPACT_ATOMS: atom_id res chain seq x y z
N LEU A 1 37.83 -4.19 21.94
CA LEU A 1 37.97 -3.32 20.76
C LEU A 1 37.18 -3.99 19.62
N GLY A 2 36.07 -3.49 19.10
CA GLY A 2 35.28 -2.31 19.42
C GLY A 2 33.80 -2.68 19.48
N ASP A 3 33.16 -2.24 20.56
CA ASP A 3 31.72 -2.21 20.74
C ASP A 3 31.19 -1.09 19.84
N VAL A 4 30.55 -1.45 18.73
CA VAL A 4 29.93 -0.47 17.82
C VAL A 4 28.50 -0.19 18.26
N GLY A 5 28.36 0.69 19.25
CA GLY A 5 27.19 1.58 19.33
C GLY A 5 27.31 2.68 18.26
N PRO A 6 26.19 3.22 17.73
CA PRO A 6 25.22 3.89 18.59
C PRO A 6 23.76 3.61 18.25
N ARG A 7 22.92 3.61 19.30
CA ARG A 7 21.45 3.70 19.27
C ARG A 7 20.96 4.47 18.03
N LEU A 8 20.37 3.75 17.07
CA LEU A 8 19.51 4.36 16.07
C LEU A 8 18.42 5.09 16.85
N ARG A 9 18.42 6.41 16.72
CA ARG A 9 17.35 7.28 17.20
C ARG A 9 16.05 6.63 16.77
N THR A 10 15.13 6.44 17.69
CA THR A 10 13.76 5.97 17.48
C THR A 10 13.03 6.96 16.57
N GLY A 11 13.38 7.00 15.29
CA GLY A 11 12.53 7.58 14.27
C GLY A 11 11.23 6.78 14.29
N ALA A 12 10.10 7.47 14.26
CA ALA A 12 8.78 6.85 14.27
C ALA A 12 8.77 5.64 13.33
N VAL A 13 8.41 4.46 13.85
CA VAL A 13 8.32 3.22 13.07
C VAL A 13 7.30 3.49 11.96
N VAL A 14 7.78 3.61 10.72
CA VAL A 14 6.89 3.77 9.57
C VAL A 14 6.32 2.42 9.26
N ILE A 15 5.01 2.29 9.44
CA ILE A 15 4.26 1.07 9.19
C ILE A 15 3.86 1.09 7.73
N SER A 16 4.12 -0.01 7.04
CA SER A 16 3.75 -0.19 5.64
C SER A 16 2.80 -1.37 5.53
N ARG A 17 1.77 -1.21 4.70
CA ARG A 17 0.88 -2.27 4.23
C ARG A 17 0.86 -2.27 2.71
N THR A 18 0.72 -3.43 2.12
CA THR A 18 0.70 -3.58 0.66
C THR A 18 -0.56 -4.32 0.25
N VAL A 19 -1.28 -3.78 -0.71
CA VAL A 19 -2.44 -4.38 -1.36
C VAL A 19 -2.06 -4.66 -2.81
N ARG A 20 -2.06 -5.92 -3.21
CA ARG A 20 -1.86 -6.34 -4.60
C ARG A 20 -3.20 -6.41 -5.30
N VAL A 21 -3.26 -5.83 -6.49
CA VAL A 21 -4.40 -5.94 -7.40
C VAL A 21 -3.92 -6.60 -8.67
N THR A 22 -4.56 -7.68 -9.12
CA THR A 22 -4.24 -8.40 -10.37
C THR A 22 -5.40 -8.37 -11.36
N GLY A 23 -5.10 -8.30 -12.65
CA GLY A 23 -6.12 -8.27 -13.71
C GLY A 23 -6.91 -6.96 -13.79
N SER A 24 -6.37 -5.87 -13.21
CA SER A 24 -6.97 -4.53 -13.26
C SER A 24 -5.99 -3.54 -13.88
N GLY A 25 -6.48 -2.69 -14.80
CA GLY A 25 -5.68 -1.67 -15.45
C GLY A 25 -5.36 -0.49 -14.52
N GLU A 26 -4.24 0.19 -14.76
CA GLU A 26 -3.77 1.31 -13.94
C GLU A 26 -4.79 2.44 -13.82
N GLY A 27 -5.51 2.75 -14.90
CA GLY A 27 -6.55 3.80 -14.90
C GLY A 27 -7.71 3.54 -13.95
N LEU A 28 -8.06 2.27 -13.71
CA LEU A 28 -9.11 1.90 -12.75
C LEU A 28 -8.62 2.05 -11.31
N ILE A 29 -7.33 1.80 -11.08
CA ILE A 29 -6.69 1.84 -9.76
C ILE A 29 -6.33 3.27 -9.34
N ALA A 30 -5.97 4.13 -10.29
CA ALA A 30 -5.49 5.48 -10.00
C ALA A 30 -6.53 6.35 -9.28
N ALA A 31 -7.78 6.36 -9.76
CA ALA A 31 -8.86 7.15 -9.17
C ALA A 31 -9.18 6.78 -7.69
N PRO A 32 -9.42 5.51 -7.33
CA PRO A 32 -9.65 5.12 -5.93
C PRO A 32 -8.42 5.37 -5.07
N LEU A 33 -7.21 5.12 -5.57
CA LEU A 33 -5.98 5.42 -4.83
C LEU A 33 -5.84 6.91 -4.51
N GLU A 34 -6.10 7.79 -5.48
CA GLU A 34 -6.05 9.23 -5.30
C GLU A 34 -7.11 9.72 -4.31
N ALA A 35 -8.33 9.16 -4.36
CA ALA A 35 -9.40 9.48 -3.42
C ALA A 35 -9.00 9.17 -1.97
N VAL A 36 -8.45 7.98 -1.72
CA VAL A 36 -7.98 7.59 -0.38
C VAL A 36 -6.76 8.43 0.02
N ALA A 37 -5.82 8.70 -0.88
CA ALA A 37 -4.67 9.54 -0.58
C ALA A 37 -5.07 10.96 -0.17
N LYS A 38 -6.14 11.51 -0.77
CA LYS A 38 -6.71 12.81 -0.39
C LYS A 38 -7.41 12.78 0.96
N ALA A 39 -8.01 11.66 1.34
CA ALA A 39 -8.64 11.48 2.65
C ALA A 39 -7.60 11.34 3.78
N HIS A 40 -6.41 10.82 3.47
CA HIS A 40 -5.32 10.58 4.44
C HIS A 40 -4.04 11.36 4.10
N PRO A 41 -4.04 12.71 4.19
CA PRO A 41 -2.92 13.55 3.76
C PRO A 41 -1.64 13.35 4.59
N ASP A 42 -1.76 12.82 5.80
CA ASP A 42 -0.61 12.51 6.69
C ASP A 42 0.03 11.15 6.37
N MET A 43 -0.57 10.37 5.47
CA MET A 43 -0.06 9.08 5.00
C MET A 43 0.53 9.19 3.59
N SER A 44 1.37 8.21 3.26
CA SER A 44 1.94 8.06 1.92
C SER A 44 1.35 6.84 1.24
N LEU A 45 0.58 7.08 0.18
CA LEU A 45 0.00 6.05 -0.67
C LEU A 45 0.69 6.07 -2.04
N GLY A 46 1.06 4.90 -2.57
CA GLY A 46 1.71 4.80 -3.87
C GLY A 46 1.35 3.51 -4.61
N SER A 47 1.38 3.55 -5.94
CA SER A 47 1.13 2.40 -6.82
C SER A 47 2.38 1.99 -7.58
N TYR A 48 2.68 0.69 -7.55
CA TYR A 48 3.79 0.08 -8.28
C TYR A 48 3.22 -0.94 -9.28
N PRO A 49 2.97 -0.55 -10.54
CA PRO A 49 2.47 -1.46 -11.56
C PRO A 49 3.48 -2.56 -11.85
N PHE A 50 2.99 -3.76 -12.15
CA PHE A 50 3.81 -4.89 -12.56
C PHE A 50 3.16 -5.63 -13.73
N PHE A 51 4.00 -6.24 -14.54
CA PHE A 51 3.61 -7.08 -15.67
C PHE A 51 4.47 -8.35 -15.63
N SER A 52 3.82 -9.51 -15.63
CA SER A 52 4.44 -10.83 -15.68
C SER A 52 3.84 -11.62 -16.85
N PRO A 53 4.61 -11.90 -17.90
CA PRO A 53 4.15 -12.69 -19.04
C PRO A 53 3.70 -14.11 -18.62
N PRO A 54 2.72 -14.73 -19.31
CA PRO A 54 2.06 -14.25 -20.52
C PRO A 54 0.89 -13.27 -20.27
N ASP A 55 0.17 -13.35 -19.15
CA ASP A 55 -1.11 -12.64 -18.96
C ASP A 55 -1.33 -12.03 -17.57
N ILE A 56 -0.29 -11.94 -16.72
CA ILE A 56 -0.42 -11.36 -15.38
C ILE A 56 -0.04 -9.89 -15.44
N TYR A 57 -0.96 -9.01 -15.05
CA TYR A 57 -0.70 -7.59 -14.88
C TYR A 57 -1.44 -7.08 -13.66
N GLY A 58 -0.97 -5.97 -13.10
CA GLY A 58 -1.56 -5.42 -11.89
C GLY A 58 -0.74 -4.31 -11.27
N ALA A 59 -1.06 -3.97 -10.04
CA ALA A 59 -0.28 -3.02 -9.26
C ALA A 59 -0.18 -3.43 -7.79
N ASN A 60 0.96 -3.16 -7.17
CA ASN A 60 1.10 -3.20 -5.73
C ASN A 60 0.88 -1.81 -5.18
N LEU A 61 -0.16 -1.65 -4.37
CA LEU A 61 -0.53 -0.42 -3.71
C LEU A 61 0.06 -0.45 -2.31
N VAL A 62 0.88 0.54 -1.99
CA VAL A 62 1.61 0.61 -0.74
C VAL A 62 1.05 1.78 0.05
N VAL A 63 0.60 1.50 1.27
CA VAL A 63 0.14 2.50 2.24
C VAL A 63 1.15 2.56 3.37
N ARG A 64 1.65 3.77 3.67
CA ARG A 64 2.64 4.02 4.71
C ARG A 64 2.17 5.11 5.67
N GLY A 65 2.32 4.87 6.96
CA GLY A 65 1.94 5.82 8.01
C GLY A 65 2.71 5.59 9.29
N ARG A 66 2.36 6.34 10.33
CA ARG A 66 2.98 6.25 11.66
C ARG A 66 2.11 5.54 12.69
N ASP A 67 0.80 5.52 12.46
CA ASP A 67 -0.18 4.83 13.29
C ASP A 67 -0.65 3.54 12.59
N PRO A 68 -0.52 2.35 13.22
CA PRO A 68 -0.98 1.10 12.63
C PRO A 68 -2.49 1.08 12.38
N ALA A 69 -3.29 1.63 13.29
CA ALA A 69 -4.74 1.62 13.18
C ALA A 69 -5.22 2.52 12.04
N GLU A 70 -4.58 3.68 11.86
CA GLU A 70 -4.90 4.56 10.73
C GLU A 70 -4.46 3.93 9.39
N VAL A 71 -3.28 3.31 9.34
CA VAL A 71 -2.81 2.60 8.13
C VAL A 71 -3.75 1.44 7.78
N ASP A 72 -4.18 0.64 8.75
CA ASP A 72 -5.10 -0.46 8.52
C ASP A 72 -6.48 0.09 8.06
N THR A 73 -6.94 1.21 8.62
CA THR A 73 -8.17 1.90 8.16
C THR A 73 -8.06 2.37 6.71
N ALA A 74 -6.96 3.04 6.35
CA ALA A 74 -6.72 3.48 4.97
C ALA A 74 -6.61 2.31 3.98
N VAL A 75 -6.09 1.16 4.42
CA VAL A 75 -6.08 -0.07 3.62
C VAL A 75 -7.49 -0.61 3.41
N GLU A 76 -8.33 -0.65 4.44
CA GLU A 76 -9.74 -1.06 4.29
C GLU A 76 -10.48 -0.14 3.32
N GLU A 77 -10.34 1.18 3.48
CA GLU A 77 -10.94 2.17 2.58
C GLU A 77 -10.46 1.99 1.13
N LEU A 78 -9.16 1.75 0.93
CA LEU A 78 -8.59 1.47 -0.38
C LEU A 78 -9.17 0.20 -1.00
N VAL A 79 -9.30 -0.88 -0.23
CA VAL A 79 -9.89 -2.14 -0.71
C VAL A 79 -11.36 -1.95 -1.11
N VAL A 80 -12.13 -1.20 -0.32
CA VAL A 80 -13.52 -0.86 -0.64
C VAL A 80 -13.59 -0.04 -1.92
N ALA A 81 -12.81 1.04 -2.02
CA ALA A 81 -12.80 1.91 -3.20
C ALA A 81 -12.38 1.17 -4.48
N LEU A 82 -11.42 0.26 -4.39
CA LEU A 82 -11.02 -0.61 -5.51
C LEU A 82 -12.13 -1.57 -5.91
N THR A 83 -12.83 -2.15 -4.94
CA THR A 83 -13.94 -3.06 -5.18
C THR A 83 -15.09 -2.33 -5.89
N GLU A 84 -15.44 -1.13 -5.42
CA GLU A 84 -16.46 -0.28 -6.03
C GLU A 84 -16.07 0.19 -7.44
N ALA A 85 -14.77 0.43 -7.68
CA ALA A 85 -14.24 0.74 -9.00
C ALA A 85 -14.23 -0.46 -9.96
N GLY A 86 -14.49 -1.68 -9.47
CA GLY A 86 -14.53 -2.91 -10.27
C GLY A 86 -13.18 -3.60 -10.42
N ALA A 87 -12.24 -3.37 -9.50
CA ALA A 87 -10.95 -4.05 -9.51
C ALA A 87 -11.14 -5.57 -9.30
N ALA A 88 -10.52 -6.36 -10.17
CA ALA A 88 -10.42 -7.80 -10.02
C ALA A 88 -9.32 -8.16 -9.01
N GLN A 89 -9.51 -9.27 -8.29
CA GLN A 89 -8.50 -9.95 -7.47
C GLN A 89 -7.64 -9.02 -6.59
N ILE A 90 -8.22 -8.58 -5.48
CA ILE A 90 -7.55 -7.73 -4.47
C ILE A 90 -7.00 -8.64 -3.35
N GLU A 91 -5.71 -8.56 -3.08
CA GLU A 91 -5.01 -9.36 -2.07
C GLU A 91 -4.24 -8.45 -1.11
N ARG A 92 -4.37 -8.66 0.21
CA ARG A 92 -3.56 -7.97 1.22
C ARG A 92 -2.29 -8.77 1.46
N ILE A 93 -1.16 -8.17 1.13
CA ILE A 93 0.15 -8.78 1.35
C ILE A 93 0.57 -8.52 2.80
N ALA A 94 0.71 -9.60 3.57
CA ALA A 94 1.26 -9.51 4.91
C ALA A 94 2.69 -8.93 4.84
N PRO A 95 3.07 -8.02 5.75
CA PRO A 95 4.47 -7.62 5.84
C PRO A 95 5.31 -8.87 6.14
N ASP A 96 6.38 -9.10 5.37
CA ASP A 96 7.38 -10.13 5.69
C ASP A 96 7.82 -9.93 7.15
N ALA A 97 7.60 -10.97 7.95
CA ALA A 97 7.83 -10.99 9.40
C ALA A 97 9.32 -10.99 9.75
#